data_AF-A0A9E4KTI5-F1
#
_entry.id   AF-A0A9E4KTI5-F1
#
_cell.length_a   1.000
_cell.length_b   1.000
_cell.length_c   1.000
_cell.angle_alpha   90.00
_cell.angle_beta   90.00
_cell.angle_gamma   90.00
#
_symmetry.space_group_name_H-M   'P 1'
#
loop_
_entity.id
_entity.type
_entity.pdbx_description
1 polymer ?
#
loop_
_entity_poly.entity_id
_entity_poly.type
_entity_poly.pdbx_seq_one_letter_code
_entity_poly.pdbx_strand_id
1 'polypeptide(L)'
;MVDTFWPLFLPDWFGRRPFAIFLLRQFFLSNPLDLSDAAKIDGCHVMRFYRSILVPLSVPVMITLSILFFQGSWNELMRPLIYLTSMTNYTVSVGLMFLRTQILANVAQRGEPTEHLLMAGSVISMMPSLILFFILQRYFIRGVIMSGIKG
;
A
#
# COMPACT_ATOMS: atom_id res chain seq x y z
N MET A 1 14.07 -4.01 -18.56
CA MET A 1 13.44 -3.74 -17.26
C MET A 1 13.55 -2.27 -16.85
N VAL A 2 14.52 -1.51 -17.37
CA VAL A 2 14.56 -0.05 -17.22
C VAL A 2 13.36 0.59 -17.94
N ASP A 3 12.86 1.69 -17.39
CA ASP A 3 11.74 2.49 -17.86
C ASP A 3 10.41 1.73 -17.97
N THR A 4 10.19 0.78 -17.06
CA THR A 4 8.94 0.03 -16.95
C THR A 4 8.52 -0.09 -15.49
N PHE A 5 7.24 -0.32 -15.24
CA PHE A 5 6.73 -0.51 -13.87
C PHE A 5 7.04 -1.90 -13.29
N TRP A 6 7.39 -2.90 -14.11
CA TRP A 6 7.73 -4.27 -13.70
C TRP A 6 8.67 -4.38 -12.49
N PRO A 7 9.85 -3.73 -12.47
CA PRO A 7 10.75 -3.79 -11.31
C PRO A 7 10.15 -3.22 -10.02
N LEU A 8 9.10 -2.39 -10.10
CA LEU A 8 8.47 -1.79 -8.92
C LEU A 8 7.49 -2.75 -8.24
N PHE A 9 6.75 -3.57 -9.01
CA PHE A 9 5.72 -4.46 -8.45
C PHE A 9 6.13 -5.93 -8.33
N LEU A 10 6.99 -6.46 -9.21
CA LEU A 10 7.37 -7.87 -9.18
C LEU A 10 7.94 -8.29 -7.82
N PRO A 11 8.88 -7.56 -7.21
CA PRO A 11 9.39 -7.91 -5.89
C PRO A 11 8.30 -7.96 -4.81
N ASP A 12 7.34 -7.02 -4.87
CA ASP A 12 6.23 -6.99 -3.92
C ASP A 12 5.34 -8.24 -4.05
N TRP A 13 5.17 -8.77 -5.27
CA TRP A 13 4.45 -10.03 -5.51
C TRP A 13 5.17 -11.24 -4.88
N PHE A 14 6.49 -11.28 -4.96
CA PHE A 14 7.32 -12.34 -4.36
C PHE A 14 7.56 -12.18 -2.86
N GLY A 15 6.79 -11.32 -2.18
CA GLY A 15 6.83 -11.21 -0.73
C GLY A 15 7.95 -10.32 -0.19
N ARG A 16 8.38 -9.29 -0.93
CA ARG A 16 9.34 -8.27 -0.43
C ARG A 16 8.89 -7.59 0.87
N ARG A 17 7.61 -7.70 1.25
CA ARG A 17 7.04 -7.10 2.47
C ARG A 17 6.85 -8.18 3.55
N PRO A 18 7.90 -8.57 4.30
CA PRO A 18 7.82 -9.65 5.29
C PRO A 18 6.80 -9.34 6.41
N PHE A 19 6.60 -8.06 6.73
CA PHE A 19 5.61 -7.62 7.71
C PHE A 19 4.18 -8.07 7.38
N ALA A 20 3.77 -8.06 6.10
CA ALA A 20 2.44 -8.56 5.73
C ALA A 20 2.31 -10.07 5.93
N ILE A 21 3.35 -10.82 5.54
CA ILE A 21 3.38 -12.27 5.70
C ILE A 21 3.28 -12.61 7.19
N PHE A 22 4.06 -11.91 8.02
CA PHE A 22 4.03 -12.06 9.47
C PHE A 22 2.65 -11.76 10.06
N LEU A 23 2.05 -10.61 9.72
CA LEU A 23 0.72 -10.24 10.24
C LEU A 23 -0.39 -11.18 9.79
N LEU A 24 -0.40 -11.60 8.52
CA LEU A 24 -1.38 -12.57 8.02
C LEU A 24 -1.21 -13.92 8.72
N ARG A 25 0.04 -14.38 8.90
CA ARG A 25 0.32 -15.60 9.67
C ARG A 25 -0.17 -15.48 11.11
N GLN A 26 0.09 -14.35 11.77
CA GLN A 26 -0.36 -14.12 13.14
C GLN A 26 -1.88 -14.10 13.25
N PHE A 27 -2.56 -13.50 12.27
CA PHE A 27 -4.02 -13.53 12.19
C PHE A 27 -4.54 -14.96 12.03
N PHE A 28 -3.98 -15.75 11.12
CA PHE A 28 -4.39 -17.15 10.92
C PHE A 28 -4.20 -18.01 12.16
N LEU A 29 -3.10 -17.84 12.90
CA LEU A 29 -2.82 -18.56 14.14
C LEU A 29 -3.74 -18.13 15.29
N SER A 30 -4.34 -16.94 15.21
CA SER A 30 -5.26 -16.46 16.24
C SER A 30 -6.67 -17.07 16.12
N ASN A 31 -6.99 -17.69 14.97
CA ASN A 31 -8.27 -18.36 14.75
C ASN A 31 -8.34 -19.69 15.52
N PRO A 32 -9.49 -20.05 16.10
CA PRO A 32 -9.65 -21.29 16.87
C PRO A 32 -9.48 -22.52 15.99
N LEU A 33 -8.80 -23.54 16.52
CA LEU A 33 -8.56 -24.83 15.83
C LEU A 33 -9.86 -25.56 15.50
N ASP A 34 -10.89 -25.39 16.34
CA ASP A 34 -12.23 -25.97 16.17
C ASP A 34 -12.87 -25.64 14.81
N LEU A 35 -12.56 -24.46 14.25
CA LEU A 35 -13.06 -24.05 12.93
C LEU A 35 -12.54 -24.97 11.82
N SER A 36 -11.29 -25.42 11.94
CA SER A 36 -10.67 -26.34 10.99
C SER A 36 -11.17 -27.77 11.17
N ASP A 37 -11.46 -28.19 12.41
CA ASP A 37 -11.95 -29.53 12.70
C ASP A 37 -13.42 -29.69 12.31
N ALA A 38 -14.26 -28.67 12.56
CA ALA A 38 -15.63 -28.63 12.05
C ALA A 38 -15.68 -28.73 10.51
N ALA A 39 -14.81 -27.98 9.81
CA ALA A 39 -14.74 -28.04 8.36
C ALA A 39 -14.31 -29.43 7.84
N LYS A 40 -13.43 -30.14 8.56
CA LYS A 40 -13.06 -31.53 8.21
C LYS A 40 -14.23 -32.49 8.42
N ILE A 41 -15.01 -32.33 9.49
CA ILE A 41 -16.21 -33.13 9.77
C ILE A 41 -17.25 -32.93 8.66
N ASP A 42 -17.40 -31.69 8.16
CA ASP A 42 -18.26 -31.35 7.02
C ASP A 42 -17.73 -31.84 5.65
N GLY A 43 -16.62 -32.60 5.62
CA GLY A 43 -16.01 -33.10 4.40
C GLY A 43 -15.39 -32.02 3.52
N CYS A 44 -15.12 -30.83 4.08
CA CYS A 44 -14.56 -29.72 3.33
C CYS A 44 -13.08 -29.95 3.02
N HIS A 45 -12.72 -29.97 1.74
CA HIS A 45 -11.32 -30.04 1.32
C HIS A 45 -10.52 -28.81 1.77
N VAL A 46 -9.24 -28.99 2.12
CA VAL A 46 -8.35 -27.93 2.64
C VAL A 46 -8.36 -26.66 1.78
N MET A 47 -8.31 -26.82 0.45
CA MET A 47 -8.33 -25.67 -0.46
C MET A 47 -9.66 -24.91 -0.47
N ARG A 48 -10.78 -25.61 -0.24
CA ARG A 48 -12.10 -24.99 -0.09
C ARG A 48 -12.19 -24.28 1.26
N PHE A 49 -11.74 -24.90 2.34
CA PHE A 49 -11.64 -24.25 3.66
C PHE A 49 -10.83 -22.95 3.58
N TYR A 50 -9.66 -23.00 2.95
CA TYR A 50 -8.81 -21.82 2.77
C TYR A 50 -9.55 -20.69 2.04
N ARG A 51 -10.11 -20.96 0.85
CA ARG A 51 -10.75 -19.92 0.03
C ARG A 51 -12.10 -19.44 0.56
N SER A 52 -12.91 -20.33 1.10
CA SER A 52 -14.30 -20.04 1.47
C SER A 52 -14.45 -19.59 2.93
N ILE A 53 -13.48 -19.88 3.80
CA ILE A 53 -13.57 -19.56 5.23
C ILE A 53 -12.40 -18.66 5.65
N LEU A 54 -11.15 -19.11 5.51
CA LEU A 54 -10.00 -18.34 5.99
C LEU A 54 -9.81 -17.00 5.26
N VAL A 55 -9.86 -16.99 3.92
CA VAL A 55 -9.70 -15.78 3.11
C VAL A 55 -10.74 -14.69 3.46
N PRO A 56 -12.06 -14.97 3.47
CA PRO A 56 -13.05 -13.94 3.83
C PRO A 56 -12.91 -13.45 5.28
N LEU A 57 -12.54 -14.32 6.22
CA LEU A 57 -12.23 -13.91 7.60
C LEU A 57 -11.03 -12.95 7.66
N SER A 58 -10.09 -13.08 6.73
CA SER A 58 -8.87 -12.27 6.67
C SER A 58 -9.05 -10.91 6.00
N VAL A 59 -10.21 -10.66 5.38
CA VAL A 59 -10.50 -9.42 4.66
C VAL A 59 -10.20 -8.16 5.49
N PRO A 60 -10.57 -8.06 6.78
CA PRO A 60 -10.24 -6.87 7.58
C PRO A 60 -8.73 -6.62 7.68
N VAL A 61 -7.93 -7.66 7.93
CA VAL A 61 -6.46 -7.54 8.02
C VAL A 61 -5.86 -7.23 6.65
N MET A 62 -6.35 -7.87 5.58
CA MET A 62 -5.92 -7.60 4.21
C MET A 62 -6.19 -6.16 3.79
N ILE A 63 -7.33 -5.58 4.18
CA ILE A 63 -7.63 -4.17 3.92
C ILE A 63 -6.61 -3.27 4.63
N THR A 64 -6.35 -3.51 5.92
CA THR A 64 -5.36 -2.74 6.69
C THR A 64 -3.97 -2.78 6.05
N LEU A 65 -3.50 -3.98 5.69
CA LEU A 65 -2.22 -4.16 5.00
C LEU A 65 -2.20 -3.44 3.66
N SER A 66 -3.28 -3.53 2.87
CA SER A 66 -3.38 -2.86 1.57
C SER A 66 -3.24 -1.35 1.69
N ILE A 67 -3.80 -0.73 2.74
CA ILE A 67 -3.70 0.71 2.99
C ILE A 67 -2.26 1.11 3.31
N LEU A 68 -1.67 0.45 4.33
CA LEU A 68 -0.29 0.70 4.73
C LEU A 68 0.65 0.57 3.55
N PHE A 69 0.37 -0.41 2.68
CA PHE A 69 1.20 -0.71 1.53
C PHE A 69 1.01 0.23 0.37
N PHE A 70 -0.23 0.62 0.09
CA PHE A 70 -0.54 1.68 -0.85
C PHE A 70 0.16 2.97 -0.44
N GLN A 71 0.03 3.39 0.81
CA GLN A 71 0.65 4.61 1.31
C GLN A 71 2.18 4.56 1.18
N GLY A 72 2.79 3.41 1.52
CA GLY A 72 4.22 3.20 1.36
C GLY A 72 4.67 3.27 -0.11
N SER A 73 3.93 2.67 -1.04
CA SER A 73 4.24 2.73 -2.48
C SER A 73 3.99 4.12 -3.07
N TRP A 74 2.93 4.79 -2.65
CA TRP A 74 2.52 6.09 -3.19
C TRP A 74 3.52 7.18 -2.87
N ASN A 75 4.12 7.13 -1.68
CA ASN A 75 5.14 8.07 -1.22
C ASN A 75 6.56 7.65 -1.60
N GLU A 76 6.70 6.55 -2.34
CA GLU A 76 8.02 6.04 -2.63
C GLU A 76 8.74 6.84 -3.71
N LEU A 77 9.92 7.34 -3.36
CA LEU A 77 10.78 8.07 -4.27
C LEU A 77 11.92 7.20 -4.85
N MET A 78 12.64 6.49 -3.99
CA MET A 78 13.93 5.89 -4.36
C MET A 78 13.84 4.82 -5.45
N ARG A 79 12.93 3.83 -5.31
CA ARG A 79 12.81 2.76 -6.31
C ARG A 79 12.36 3.31 -7.68
N PRO A 80 11.28 4.10 -7.78
CA PRO A 80 10.88 4.74 -9.03
C PRO A 80 12.00 5.57 -9.66
N LEU A 81 12.75 6.32 -8.87
CA LEU A 81 13.85 7.16 -9.35
C LEU A 81 15.00 6.35 -10.00
N ILE A 82 15.26 5.13 -9.51
CA ILE A 82 16.32 4.26 -10.06
C ILE A 82 15.87 3.59 -11.36
N TYR A 83 14.60 3.19 -11.45
CA TYR A 83 14.12 2.35 -12.56
C TYR A 83 13.42 3.12 -13.68
N LEU A 84 12.87 4.31 -13.42
CA LEU A 84 12.09 5.09 -14.37
C LEU A 84 12.93 6.26 -14.88
N THR A 85 13.02 6.37 -16.21
CA THR A 85 13.87 7.39 -16.86
C THR A 85 13.07 8.36 -17.72
N SER A 86 11.91 7.96 -18.23
CA SER A 86 11.06 8.81 -19.07
C SER A 86 10.04 9.59 -18.23
N MET A 87 9.87 10.88 -18.55
CA MET A 87 8.87 11.76 -17.91
C MET A 87 7.47 11.17 -17.88
N THR A 88 7.08 10.48 -18.95
CA THR A 88 5.76 9.86 -19.10
C THR A 88 5.50 8.73 -18.10
N ASN A 89 6.57 8.15 -17.55
CA ASN A 89 6.49 7.04 -16.61
C ASN A 89 6.70 7.47 -15.16
N TYR A 90 7.02 8.73 -14.88
CA TYR A 90 7.31 9.19 -13.53
C TYR A 90 6.12 8.97 -12.58
N THR A 91 6.43 8.43 -11.39
CA THR A 91 5.48 8.43 -10.29
C THR A 91 5.29 9.86 -9.77
N VAL A 92 4.21 10.10 -9.03
CA VAL A 92 3.91 11.41 -8.46
C VAL A 92 5.09 11.93 -7.62
N SER A 93 5.74 11.07 -6.83
CA SER A 93 6.94 11.44 -6.05
C SER A 93 8.13 11.86 -6.92
N VAL A 94 8.42 11.13 -8.01
CA VAL A 94 9.51 11.47 -8.94
C VAL A 94 9.18 12.74 -9.72
N GLY A 95 7.93 12.89 -10.17
CA GLY A 95 7.45 14.09 -10.85
C GLY A 95 7.54 15.34 -9.98
N LEU A 96 7.17 15.25 -8.70
CA LEU A 96 7.32 16.35 -7.74
C LEU A 96 8.79 16.69 -7.47
N MET A 97 9.67 15.68 -7.35
CA MET A 97 11.11 15.92 -7.23
C MET A 97 11.65 16.65 -8.46
N PHE A 98 11.28 16.21 -9.66
CA PHE A 98 11.71 16.83 -10.90
C PHE A 98 11.16 18.27 -11.05
N LEU A 99 9.90 18.50 -10.68
CA LEU A 99 9.30 19.84 -10.64
C LEU A 99 10.06 20.77 -9.69
N ARG A 100 10.41 20.28 -8.49
CA ARG A 100 11.24 21.03 -7.53
C ARG A 100 12.59 21.40 -8.14
N THR A 101 13.27 20.46 -8.80
CA THR A 101 14.57 20.73 -9.45
C THR A 101 14.43 21.80 -10.54
N GLN A 102 13.38 21.75 -11.35
CA GLN A 102 13.12 22.77 -12.36
C GLN A 102 12.82 24.15 -11.76
N ILE A 103 12.01 24.21 -10.70
CA ILE A 103 11.69 25.48 -10.03
C ILE A 103 12.97 26.10 -9.47
N LEU A 104 13.81 25.33 -8.76
CA LEU A 104 15.09 25.81 -8.23
C LEU A 104 16.01 26.36 -9.33
N ALA A 105 16.07 25.69 -10.49
CA ALA A 105 16.85 26.16 -11.63
C ALA A 105 16.29 27.46 -12.22
N ASN A 106 14.97 27.58 -12.35
CA ASN A 106 14.31 28.79 -12.86
C ASN A 106 14.45 29.97 -11.90
N VAL A 107 14.33 29.75 -10.59
CA VAL A 107 14.55 30.78 -9.56
C VAL A 107 15.99 31.30 -9.64
N ALA A 108 16.97 30.39 -9.77
CA ALA A 108 18.38 30.76 -9.88
C ALA A 108 18.71 31.55 -11.16
N GLN A 109 18.00 31.32 -12.27
CA GLN A 109 18.27 31.99 -13.55
C GLN A 109 17.42 33.24 -13.81
N ARG A 110 16.18 33.28 -13.33
CA ARG A 110 15.18 34.30 -13.70
C ARG A 110 14.61 35.09 -12.51
N GLY A 111 14.87 34.65 -11.28
CA GLY A 111 14.35 35.30 -10.07
C GLY A 111 12.83 35.17 -9.85
N GLU A 112 12.14 34.36 -10.65
CA GLU A 112 10.68 34.14 -10.60
C GLU A 112 10.31 33.11 -9.52
N PRO A 113 9.64 33.50 -8.41
CA PRO A 113 9.29 32.59 -7.32
C PRO A 113 8.07 31.71 -7.68
N THR A 114 8.32 30.60 -8.36
CA THR A 114 7.30 29.63 -8.79
C THR A 114 7.04 28.50 -7.79
N GLU A 115 7.47 28.67 -6.53
CA GLU A 115 7.31 27.70 -5.43
C GLU A 115 5.85 27.32 -5.16
N HIS A 116 4.90 28.21 -5.48
CA HIS A 116 3.47 27.96 -5.35
C HIS A 116 3.00 26.76 -6.19
N LEU A 117 3.66 26.46 -7.32
CA LEU A 117 3.36 25.29 -8.14
C LEU A 117 3.75 23.99 -7.43
N LEU A 118 4.87 23.98 -6.71
CA LEU A 118 5.30 22.81 -5.93
C LEU A 118 4.34 22.55 -4.77
N MET A 119 3.88 23.62 -4.10
CA MET A 119 2.87 23.51 -3.03
C MET A 119 1.54 22.98 -3.57
N ALA A 120 1.07 23.51 -4.70
CA ALA A 120 -0.15 23.02 -5.35
C ALA A 120 -0.03 21.54 -5.76
N GLY A 121 1.08 21.14 -6.38
CA GLY A 121 1.35 19.74 -6.74
C GLY A 121 1.40 18.82 -5.53
N SER A 122 1.96 19.29 -4.41
CA SER A 122 2.03 18.53 -3.15
C SER A 122 0.63 18.30 -2.56
N VAL A 123 -0.24 19.32 -2.57
CA VAL A 123 -1.64 19.18 -2.13
C VAL A 123 -2.38 18.17 -2.99
N ILE A 124 -2.24 18.26 -4.33
CA ILE A 124 -2.86 17.31 -5.27
C ILE A 124 -2.36 15.89 -5.00
N SER A 125 -1.06 15.71 -4.72
CA SER A 125 -0.46 14.40 -4.43
C SER A 125 -1.02 13.73 -3.17
N MET A 126 -1.50 14.52 -2.21
CA MET A 126 -2.12 14.02 -0.98
C MET A 126 -3.58 13.58 -1.18
N MET A 127 -4.28 14.15 -2.18
CA MET A 127 -5.71 13.89 -2.38
C MET A 127 -6.07 12.40 -2.52
N PRO A 128 -5.35 11.57 -3.31
CA PRO A 128 -5.68 10.16 -3.44
C PRO A 128 -5.56 9.39 -2.11
N SER A 129 -4.56 9.74 -1.30
CA SER A 129 -4.37 9.14 0.02
C SER A 129 -5.50 9.52 0.98
N LEU A 130 -5.97 10.77 0.92
CA LEU A 130 -7.11 11.24 1.72
C LEU A 130 -8.42 10.56 1.29
N ILE A 131 -8.68 10.47 -0.01
CA ILE A 131 -9.86 9.78 -0.55
C ILE A 131 -9.87 8.32 -0.08
N LEU A 132 -8.72 7.64 -0.21
CA LEU A 132 -8.58 6.26 0.23
C LEU A 132 -8.85 6.12 1.75
N PHE A 133 -8.33 7.04 2.55
CA PHE A 133 -8.57 7.08 3.99
C PHE A 133 -10.06 7.21 4.32
N PHE A 134 -10.78 8.16 3.70
CA PHE A 134 -12.21 8.36 3.96
C PHE A 134 -13.07 7.15 3.55
N ILE A 135 -12.70 6.45 2.46
CA ILE A 135 -13.39 5.22 2.05
C ILE A 135 -13.14 4.10 3.07
N LEU A 136 -11.92 4.01 3.60
CA LEU A 136 -11.47 2.86 4.38
C LEU A 136 -11.48 3.04 5.90
N GLN A 137 -11.72 4.26 6.41
CA GLN A 137 -11.79 4.58 7.84
C GLN A 137 -12.69 3.61 8.64
N ARG A 138 -13.80 3.16 8.05
CA ARG A 138 -14.74 2.21 8.69
C ARG A 138 -14.13 0.83 8.93
N TYR A 139 -13.18 0.41 8.10
CA TYR A 139 -12.49 -0.88 8.24
C TYR A 139 -11.34 -0.77 9.25
N PHE A 140 -10.66 0.38 9.29
CA PHE A 140 -9.61 0.67 10.27
C PHE A 140 -10.14 0.59 11.71
N ILE A 141 -11.30 1.20 11.96
CA ILE A 141 -11.97 1.17 13.27
C ILE A 141 -12.31 -0.27 13.69
N ARG A 142 -12.84 -1.09 12.77
CA ARG A 142 -13.16 -2.51 13.04
C ARG A 142 -11.92 -3.37 13.29
N GLY A 143 -10.82 -3.10 12.60
CA GLY A 143 -9.55 -3.81 12.77
C GLY A 143 -8.89 -3.54 14.13
N VAL A 144 -8.91 -2.29 14.60
CA VAL A 144 -8.35 -1.90 15.91
C VAL A 144 -9.14 -2.52 17.06
N ILE A 145 -10.48 -2.59 16.94
CA ILE A 145 -11.33 -3.22 17.97
C ILE A 145 -11.03 -4.71 18.12
N MET A 146 -10.78 -5.43 17.02
CA MET A 146 -10.40 -6.87 17.08
C MET A 146 -9.04 -7.10 17.76
N SER A 147 -8.11 -6.15 17.68
CA SER A 147 -6.83 -6.22 18.41
C SER A 147 -6.91 -5.81 19.88
N GLY A 148 -7.96 -5.07 20.29
CA GLY A 148 -8.11 -4.53 21.64
C GLY A 148 -8.86 -5.43 22.64
N ILE A 149 -9.60 -6.45 22.19
CA ILE A 149 -10.45 -7.31 23.05
C ILE A 149 -9.63 -8.45 23.75
N LYS A 150 -8.30 -8.39 23.72
CA LYS A 150 -7.43 -9.32 24.47
C LYS A 150 -6.68 -8.62 25.62
N GLY A 151 -7.38 -7.76 26.34
CA GLY A 151 -6.99 -7.20 27.65
C GLY A 151 -8.05 -7.51 28.68
#